data_AF-A0A7S1SHB1-F1
#
_entry.id   AF-A0A7S1SHB1-F1
#
_cell.length_a   1.000
_cell.length_b   1.000
_cell.length_c   1.000
_cell.angle_alpha   90.00
_cell.angle_beta   90.00
_cell.angle_gamma   90.00
#
_symmetry.space_group_name_H-M   'P 1'
#
loop_
_entity.id
_entity.type
_entity.pdbx_description
1 polymer ?
#
loop_
_entity_poly.entity_id
_entity_poly.type
_entity_poly.pdbx_seq_one_letter_code
_entity_poly.pdbx_strand_id
1 'polypeptide(L)'
;MYGNAFAMLEGASDEDDGSSGSEQGGDINGNQDTVPVFVPATDDDDVAPHKFKTDDIGDHAETPLEAYRHIAPLLLRLAKRLKVSAEELKIYDPFFCEGRTKARLAGLGFSSVYNRNEDFYAAVAAKACPDFDVLVTNPPFSGDNIERFFRFAVRSNKPWFMLVPAYVAKKAFYQEWLHNRRGAVRPAFVGPTQLPYVFTAPDRDDVRLARAGDVAANPELTRVPSADTSGSGSGGEAGAEAVEVAARADVTRAVGFEVRAGSFQCVWFFSLGNKHQKPVLDWWHKTLNPNNALSVGLQPIDYTVAAYAHELPQLTAVQKATPAERRLKKKLSGQQGAKNNAGVDEAAHVLAALSISPAD
;
A
#
# COMPACT_ATOMS: atom_id res chain seq x y z
N MET A 1 47.17 -10.79 -40.27
CA MET A 1 46.68 -9.77 -41.22
C MET A 1 45.50 -9.09 -40.56
N TYR A 2 45.56 -7.75 -40.37
CA TYR A 2 44.53 -6.83 -39.83
C TYR A 2 43.93 -7.20 -38.44
N GLY A 3 44.01 -6.41 -37.35
CA GLY A 3 44.22 -4.95 -37.17
C GLY A 3 42.86 -4.23 -37.02
N ASN A 4 42.58 -3.30 -36.09
CA ASN A 4 43.32 -2.62 -35.00
C ASN A 4 42.37 -2.49 -33.76
N ALA A 5 42.74 -2.21 -32.49
CA ALA A 5 43.95 -1.69 -31.83
C ALA A 5 44.10 -0.15 -31.70
N PHE A 6 43.35 0.50 -30.78
CA PHE A 6 43.60 1.86 -30.20
C PHE A 6 42.88 1.95 -28.84
N ALA A 7 43.56 1.95 -27.68
CA ALA A 7 44.27 3.05 -26.99
C ALA A 7 43.31 4.14 -26.46
N MET A 8 43.13 4.29 -25.14
CA MET A 8 44.04 4.86 -24.12
C MET A 8 44.41 6.34 -24.40
N LEU A 9 43.94 7.23 -23.53
CA LEU A 9 44.52 8.56 -23.29
C LEU A 9 44.12 9.05 -21.90
N GLU A 10 45.13 9.29 -21.06
CA GLU A 10 45.03 10.02 -19.79
C GLU A 10 45.41 11.51 -20.01
N GLY A 11 45.03 12.39 -19.09
CA GLY A 11 45.86 13.54 -18.71
C GLY A 11 45.50 14.93 -19.29
N ALA A 12 45.07 15.81 -18.38
CA ALA A 12 45.07 17.29 -18.33
C ALA A 12 43.77 17.70 -17.60
N SER A 13 43.74 18.23 -16.36
CA SER A 13 44.43 19.42 -15.79
C SER A 13 44.00 20.75 -16.42
N ASP A 14 44.01 21.79 -15.58
CA ASP A 14 43.79 23.21 -15.87
C ASP A 14 42.29 23.62 -15.88
N GLU A 15 41.85 24.74 -15.28
CA GLU A 15 42.52 25.70 -14.38
C GLU A 15 41.45 26.44 -13.53
N ASP A 16 41.88 27.24 -12.54
CA ASP A 16 41.01 28.05 -11.67
C ASP A 16 40.29 29.20 -12.42
N ASP A 17 39.00 29.39 -12.14
CA ASP A 17 38.34 30.71 -12.20
C ASP A 17 37.63 30.95 -10.86
N GLY A 18 38.24 31.79 -10.03
CA GLY A 18 37.66 32.30 -8.80
C GLY A 18 36.99 33.66 -9.03
N SER A 19 35.70 33.66 -9.38
CA SER A 19 34.89 34.88 -9.40
C SER A 19 34.19 35.13 -8.05
N SER A 20 34.82 35.95 -7.21
CA SER A 20 34.26 36.39 -5.93
C SER A 20 33.21 37.50 -6.11
N GLY A 21 31.95 37.10 -6.36
CA GLY A 21 30.80 38.01 -6.36
C GLY A 21 30.25 38.24 -4.96
N SER A 22 30.60 39.37 -4.33
CA SER A 22 30.03 39.79 -3.05
C SER A 22 28.70 40.54 -3.25
N GLU A 23 27.58 39.83 -3.26
CA GLU A 23 26.25 40.48 -3.24
C GLU A 23 25.62 40.49 -1.85
N GLN A 24 24.94 41.60 -1.59
CA GLN A 24 24.52 42.12 -0.30
C GLN A 24 23.45 41.24 0.38
N GLY A 25 23.45 41.27 1.72
CA GLY A 25 22.41 40.61 2.50
C GLY A 25 21.03 41.24 2.25
N GLY A 26 20.05 40.40 1.92
CA GLY A 26 18.62 40.73 1.93
C GLY A 26 17.94 40.14 3.15
N ASP A 27 17.02 40.91 3.74
CA ASP A 27 16.39 40.60 5.03
C ASP A 27 15.54 39.31 5.01
N ILE A 28 15.90 38.37 5.89
CA ILE A 28 15.05 37.23 6.26
C ILE A 28 13.94 37.69 7.20
N ASN A 29 12.94 38.37 6.64
CA ASN A 29 11.66 38.59 7.32
C ASN A 29 10.91 37.26 7.40
N GLY A 30 10.62 36.82 8.63
CA GLY A 30 9.93 35.57 8.89
C GLY A 30 8.48 35.61 8.44
N ASN A 31 8.19 35.06 7.26
CA ASN A 31 6.84 34.72 6.87
C ASN A 31 6.42 33.46 7.63
N GLN A 32 5.52 33.58 8.60
CA GLN A 32 5.05 32.46 9.40
C GLN A 32 4.31 31.46 8.49
N ASP A 33 4.67 30.18 8.61
CA ASP A 33 4.06 29.08 7.85
C ASP A 33 2.55 29.01 8.11
N THR A 34 1.77 29.62 7.23
CA THR A 34 0.34 29.32 7.12
C THR A 34 0.20 27.94 6.50
N VAL A 35 0.02 26.92 7.35
CA VAL A 35 -0.38 25.58 6.92
C VAL A 35 -1.56 25.73 5.96
N PRO A 36 -1.45 25.29 4.69
CA PRO A 36 -2.47 25.58 3.69
C PRO A 36 -3.78 24.91 4.09
N VAL A 37 -4.81 25.73 4.30
CA VAL A 37 -6.15 25.26 4.66
C VAL A 37 -6.68 24.40 3.51
N PHE A 38 -6.96 23.14 3.84
CA PHE A 38 -7.43 22.13 2.91
C PHE A 38 -8.76 22.55 2.26
N VAL A 39 -8.73 22.82 0.96
CA VAL A 39 -9.91 22.89 0.11
C VAL A 39 -9.96 21.59 -0.70
N PRO A 40 -10.94 20.70 -0.47
CA PRO A 40 -11.07 19.48 -1.26
C PRO A 40 -11.38 19.84 -2.72
N ALA A 41 -10.66 19.23 -3.66
CA ALA A 41 -10.98 19.34 -5.07
C ALA A 41 -12.28 18.56 -5.34
N THR A 42 -13.39 19.28 -5.54
CA THR A 42 -14.70 18.70 -5.82
C THR A 42 -14.78 18.24 -7.28
N ASP A 43 -14.18 17.10 -7.58
CA ASP A 43 -14.60 16.29 -8.73
C ASP A 43 -15.92 15.58 -8.37
N ASP A 44 -16.96 15.71 -9.21
CA ASP A 44 -18.30 15.10 -8.98
C ASP A 44 -18.31 13.54 -8.96
N ASP A 45 -17.15 12.89 -9.09
CA ASP A 45 -17.03 11.41 -9.09
C ASP A 45 -17.14 10.79 -7.68
N ASP A 46 -17.02 11.57 -6.59
CA ASP A 46 -16.89 11.11 -5.19
C ASP A 46 -18.15 10.47 -4.57
N VAL A 47 -19.32 10.53 -5.23
CA VAL A 47 -20.59 10.00 -4.69
C VAL A 47 -21.31 9.06 -5.68
N ALA A 48 -20.79 8.90 -6.90
CA ALA A 48 -21.41 8.06 -7.91
C ALA A 48 -21.08 6.57 -7.71
N PRO A 49 -22.03 5.63 -7.93
CA PRO A 49 -21.72 4.20 -7.92
C PRO A 49 -20.62 3.88 -8.95
N HIS A 50 -19.84 2.82 -8.69
CA HIS A 50 -18.77 2.39 -9.60
C HIS A 50 -19.32 2.15 -11.01
N LYS A 51 -18.73 2.82 -12.01
CA LYS A 51 -19.15 2.74 -13.42
C LYS A 51 -18.66 1.45 -14.13
N PHE A 52 -18.09 0.53 -13.36
CA PHE A 52 -17.45 -0.70 -13.80
C PHE A 52 -17.82 -1.86 -12.87
N LYS A 53 -17.74 -3.09 -13.38
CA LYS A 53 -17.97 -4.30 -12.60
C LYS A 53 -16.65 -4.79 -11.99
N THR A 54 -16.65 -5.10 -10.69
CA THR A 54 -15.54 -5.80 -10.02
C THR A 54 -15.73 -7.32 -10.05
N ASP A 55 -14.60 -8.04 -10.05
CA ASP A 55 -14.59 -9.51 -9.94
C ASP A 55 -14.94 -9.97 -8.51
N ASP A 56 -14.52 -9.19 -7.50
CA ASP A 56 -14.86 -9.37 -6.08
C ASP A 56 -15.16 -8.00 -5.45
N ILE A 57 -16.23 -7.92 -4.67
CA ILE A 57 -16.60 -6.72 -3.89
C ILE A 57 -15.52 -6.43 -2.81
N GLY A 58 -14.82 -7.46 -2.35
CA GLY A 58 -13.71 -7.35 -1.42
C GLY A 58 -12.50 -6.56 -1.96
N ASP A 59 -12.35 -6.37 -3.27
CA ASP A 59 -11.22 -5.65 -3.85
C ASP A 59 -11.31 -4.12 -3.69
N HIS A 60 -12.45 -3.57 -3.29
CA HIS A 60 -12.57 -2.14 -2.97
C HIS A 60 -11.83 -1.82 -1.66
N ALA A 61 -10.55 -1.44 -1.79
CA ALA A 61 -9.65 -1.14 -0.69
C ALA A 61 -8.78 0.09 -1.00
N GLU A 62 -9.03 1.17 -0.26
CA GLU A 62 -8.28 2.42 -0.35
C GLU A 62 -6.83 2.27 0.14
N THR A 63 -5.89 2.75 -0.67
CA THR A 63 -4.45 2.75 -0.36
C THR A 63 -4.15 3.67 0.82
N PRO A 64 -3.55 3.19 1.93
CA PRO A 64 -3.25 4.05 3.07
C PRO A 64 -2.25 5.15 2.73
N LEU A 65 -2.40 6.32 3.38
CA LEU A 65 -1.50 7.46 3.20
C LEU A 65 -0.04 7.11 3.49
N GLU A 66 0.19 6.21 4.46
CA GLU A 66 1.53 5.70 4.79
C GLU A 66 2.20 4.96 3.62
N ALA A 67 1.44 4.17 2.85
CA ALA A 67 1.98 3.52 1.66
C ALA A 67 2.44 4.55 0.61
N TYR A 68 1.70 5.65 0.42
CA TYR A 68 2.14 6.76 -0.44
C TYR A 68 3.36 7.50 0.12
N ARG A 69 3.44 7.74 1.44
CA ARG A 69 4.61 8.35 2.10
C ARG A 69 5.89 7.54 1.86
N HIS A 70 5.82 6.22 1.89
CA HIS A 70 7.00 5.36 1.69
C HIS A 70 7.57 5.43 0.25
N ILE A 71 6.76 5.78 -0.75
CA ILE A 71 7.23 5.97 -2.14
C ILE A 71 7.47 7.43 -2.52
N ALA A 72 6.93 8.39 -1.77
CA ALA A 72 7.05 9.82 -2.08
C ALA A 72 8.51 10.30 -2.30
N PRO A 73 9.53 9.90 -1.50
CA PRO A 73 10.92 10.28 -1.76
C PRO A 73 11.47 9.74 -3.09
N LEU A 74 11.00 8.56 -3.54
CA LEU A 74 11.38 7.98 -4.83
C LEU A 74 10.68 8.71 -5.99
N LEU A 75 9.41 9.10 -5.82
CA LEU A 75 8.67 9.92 -6.77
C LEU A 75 9.27 11.32 -6.92
N LEU A 76 9.61 12.00 -5.81
CA LEU A 76 10.33 13.29 -5.82
C LEU A 76 11.69 13.18 -6.54
N ARG A 77 12.42 12.08 -6.32
CA ARG A 77 13.69 11.83 -7.02
C ARG A 77 13.47 11.53 -8.52
N LEU A 78 12.36 10.87 -8.88
CA LEU A 78 11.98 10.64 -10.27
C LEU A 78 11.64 11.96 -10.99
N ALA A 79 10.78 12.80 -10.41
CA ALA A 79 10.42 14.12 -10.95
C ALA A 79 11.68 14.97 -11.27
N LYS A 80 12.60 15.08 -10.31
CA LYS A 80 13.90 15.74 -10.49
C LYS A 80 14.74 15.17 -11.64
N ARG A 81 14.61 13.87 -11.96
CA ARG A 81 15.29 13.23 -13.12
C ARG A 81 14.54 13.39 -14.45
N LEU A 82 13.24 13.64 -14.40
CA LEU A 82 12.40 13.99 -15.55
C LEU A 82 12.43 15.49 -15.87
N LYS A 83 12.96 16.31 -14.95
CA LYS A 83 13.01 17.79 -15.01
C LYS A 83 11.61 18.44 -14.93
N VAL A 84 10.74 17.86 -14.12
CA VAL A 84 9.42 18.39 -13.76
C VAL A 84 9.37 18.62 -12.25
N SER A 85 8.46 19.48 -11.79
CA SER A 85 8.17 19.65 -10.37
C SER A 85 7.44 18.42 -9.78
N ALA A 86 7.19 18.41 -8.47
CA ALA A 86 6.39 17.34 -7.86
C ALA A 86 4.91 17.44 -8.28
N GLU A 87 4.43 18.67 -8.37
CA GLU A 87 3.09 19.07 -8.74
C GLU A 87 2.79 18.74 -10.21
N GLU A 88 3.78 18.92 -11.10
CA GLU A 88 3.71 18.63 -12.54
C GLU A 88 3.79 17.14 -12.88
N LEU A 89 4.41 16.30 -12.03
CA LEU A 89 4.63 14.87 -12.29
C LEU A 89 3.29 14.15 -12.48
N LYS A 90 2.99 13.73 -13.72
CA LYS A 90 1.71 13.08 -14.05
C LYS A 90 1.66 11.66 -13.48
N ILE A 91 0.93 11.47 -12.40
CA ILE A 91 0.68 10.16 -11.79
C ILE A 91 -0.64 9.59 -12.33
N TYR A 92 -0.63 8.35 -12.81
CA TYR A 92 -1.84 7.62 -13.17
C TYR A 92 -2.07 6.43 -12.21
N ASP A 93 -3.22 6.46 -11.52
CA ASP A 93 -3.78 5.34 -10.78
C ASP A 93 -5.05 4.86 -11.51
N PRO A 94 -4.98 3.75 -12.28
CA PRO A 94 -6.11 3.26 -13.07
C PRO A 94 -7.22 2.59 -12.25
N PHE A 95 -6.98 2.24 -10.99
CA PHE A 95 -7.97 1.53 -10.18
C PHE A 95 -8.60 2.48 -9.16
N PHE A 96 -9.87 2.81 -9.39
CA PHE A 96 -10.63 3.72 -8.55
C PHE A 96 -11.30 2.96 -7.39
N CYS A 97 -11.25 3.54 -6.19
CA CYS A 97 -12.01 3.07 -5.04
C CYS A 97 -13.02 4.15 -4.61
N GLU A 98 -12.61 5.12 -3.80
CA GLU A 98 -13.44 6.21 -3.27
C GLU A 98 -12.76 7.58 -3.47
N GLY A 99 -12.03 7.75 -4.59
CA GLY A 99 -11.36 9.00 -4.99
C GLY A 99 -10.15 9.46 -4.14
N ARG A 100 -9.94 8.89 -2.94
CA ARG A 100 -9.01 9.43 -1.93
C ARG A 100 -7.53 9.41 -2.37
N THR A 101 -7.16 8.62 -3.38
CA THR A 101 -5.82 8.64 -4.00
C THR A 101 -5.39 10.06 -4.37
N LYS A 102 -6.26 10.85 -5.02
CA LYS A 102 -5.96 12.24 -5.42
C LYS A 102 -5.60 13.11 -4.22
N ALA A 103 -6.49 13.16 -3.22
CA ALA A 103 -6.31 14.00 -2.04
C ALA A 103 -5.07 13.59 -1.23
N ARG A 104 -4.79 12.29 -1.09
CA ARG A 104 -3.60 11.78 -0.39
C ARG A 104 -2.29 12.13 -1.11
N LEU A 105 -2.24 12.00 -2.43
CA LEU A 105 -1.05 12.34 -3.21
C LEU A 105 -0.83 13.86 -3.31
N ALA A 106 -1.91 14.65 -3.45
CA ALA A 106 -1.85 16.11 -3.41
C ALA A 106 -1.32 16.62 -2.07
N GLY A 107 -1.76 16.01 -0.95
CA GLY A 107 -1.21 16.28 0.40
C GLY A 107 0.26 15.87 0.60
N LEU A 108 0.89 15.23 -0.39
CA LEU A 108 2.33 14.91 -0.44
C LEU A 108 3.08 15.72 -1.53
N GLY A 109 2.43 16.71 -2.14
CA GLY A 109 2.99 17.59 -3.18
C GLY A 109 2.77 17.13 -4.62
N PHE A 110 2.00 16.06 -4.86
CA PHE A 110 1.71 15.56 -6.21
C PHE A 110 0.25 15.87 -6.60
N SER A 111 0.02 17.00 -7.28
CA SER A 111 -1.32 17.46 -7.68
C SER A 111 -1.77 16.95 -9.05
N SER A 112 -0.85 16.66 -9.97
CA SER A 112 -1.12 16.07 -11.29
C SER A 112 -1.43 14.56 -11.19
N VAL A 113 -2.61 14.24 -10.62
CA VAL A 113 -3.04 12.84 -10.36
C VAL A 113 -4.31 12.50 -11.13
N TYR A 114 -4.19 11.53 -12.05
CA TYR A 114 -5.33 10.92 -12.71
C TYR A 114 -5.77 9.66 -11.96
N ASN A 115 -6.98 9.73 -11.37
CA ASN A 115 -7.73 8.61 -10.82
C ASN A 115 -9.22 8.94 -11.02
N ARG A 116 -9.93 8.17 -11.85
CA ARG A 116 -11.31 8.44 -12.26
C ARG A 116 -12.14 7.18 -12.09
N ASN A 117 -13.42 7.34 -11.78
CA ASN A 117 -14.38 6.24 -11.70
C ASN A 117 -14.71 5.74 -13.12
N GLU A 118 -13.80 4.92 -13.68
CA GLU A 118 -13.82 4.36 -15.03
C GLU A 118 -13.36 2.89 -15.05
N ASP A 119 -13.77 2.12 -16.07
CA ASP A 119 -13.24 0.78 -16.32
C ASP A 119 -11.86 0.89 -17.01
N PHE A 120 -10.79 0.62 -16.25
CA PHE A 120 -9.41 0.60 -16.76
C PHE A 120 -9.24 -0.30 -17.99
N TYR A 121 -9.85 -1.48 -18.03
CA TYR A 121 -9.66 -2.41 -19.14
C TYR A 121 -10.42 -1.97 -20.38
N ALA A 122 -11.60 -1.36 -20.22
CA ALA A 122 -12.28 -0.68 -21.31
C ALA A 122 -11.46 0.50 -21.83
N ALA A 123 -10.88 1.32 -20.95
CA ALA A 123 -10.01 2.44 -21.33
C ALA A 123 -8.76 1.96 -22.11
N VAL A 124 -8.13 0.85 -21.68
CA VAL A 124 -7.01 0.22 -22.42
C VAL A 124 -7.46 -0.29 -23.78
N ALA A 125 -8.60 -0.96 -23.88
CA ALA A 125 -9.14 -1.48 -25.14
C ALA A 125 -9.50 -0.35 -26.13
N ALA A 126 -10.08 0.74 -25.62
CA ALA A 126 -10.41 1.94 -26.38
C ALA A 126 -9.18 2.83 -26.71
N LYS A 127 -8.00 2.53 -26.16
CA LYS A 127 -6.80 3.39 -26.19
C LYS A 127 -7.03 4.79 -25.62
N ALA A 128 -7.89 4.88 -24.60
CA ALA A 128 -8.34 6.11 -23.96
C ALA A 128 -7.60 6.44 -22.64
N CYS A 129 -6.61 5.63 -22.23
CA CYS A 129 -5.78 5.94 -21.06
C CYS A 129 -5.12 7.32 -21.19
N PRO A 130 -4.98 8.08 -20.08
CA PRO A 130 -4.34 9.40 -20.08
C PRO A 130 -2.85 9.30 -20.46
N ASP A 131 -2.27 10.45 -20.81
CA ASP A 131 -0.80 10.57 -20.75
C ASP A 131 -0.34 10.75 -19.29
N PHE A 132 0.74 10.08 -18.94
CA PHE A 132 1.29 10.01 -17.58
C PHE A 132 2.80 9.85 -17.60
N ASP A 133 3.49 10.24 -16.53
CA ASP A 133 4.93 10.03 -16.36
C ASP A 133 5.21 8.73 -15.59
N VAL A 134 4.33 8.38 -14.65
CA VAL A 134 4.48 7.23 -13.77
C VAL A 134 3.13 6.61 -13.42
N LEU A 135 3.08 5.27 -13.38
CA LEU A 135 1.96 4.53 -12.79
C LEU A 135 2.16 4.39 -11.28
N VAL A 136 1.14 4.68 -10.48
CA VAL A 136 1.16 4.41 -9.03
C VAL A 136 -0.21 3.85 -8.65
N THR A 137 -0.29 2.59 -8.22
CA THR A 137 -1.59 1.95 -7.98
C THR A 137 -1.58 0.80 -6.97
N ASN A 138 -2.74 0.53 -6.39
CA ASN A 138 -3.09 -0.65 -5.60
C ASN A 138 -4.16 -1.43 -6.39
N PRO A 139 -3.78 -2.37 -7.27
CA PRO A 139 -4.72 -3.05 -8.14
C PRO A 139 -5.58 -4.05 -7.35
N PRO A 140 -6.78 -4.40 -7.86
CA PRO A 140 -7.58 -5.52 -7.33
C PRO A 140 -6.74 -6.81 -7.19
N PHE A 141 -6.95 -7.55 -6.10
CA PHE A 141 -6.18 -8.76 -5.79
C PHE A 141 -6.88 -10.05 -6.23
N SER A 142 -8.19 -10.00 -6.53
CA SER A 142 -8.92 -11.14 -7.10
C SER A 142 -8.64 -11.32 -8.61
N GLY A 143 -9.13 -12.44 -9.16
CA GLY A 143 -9.05 -12.75 -10.60
C GLY A 143 -7.61 -12.80 -11.14
N ASP A 144 -7.42 -12.24 -12.32
CA ASP A 144 -6.12 -12.09 -13.00
C ASP A 144 -5.63 -10.63 -13.04
N ASN A 145 -6.26 -9.75 -12.24
CA ASN A 145 -6.07 -8.30 -12.26
C ASN A 145 -4.60 -7.87 -12.07
N ILE A 146 -3.93 -8.42 -11.05
CA ILE A 146 -2.49 -8.19 -10.79
C ILE A 146 -1.63 -8.53 -12.02
N GLU A 147 -1.90 -9.66 -12.68
CA GLU A 147 -1.11 -10.10 -13.84
C GLU A 147 -1.39 -9.22 -15.07
N ARG A 148 -2.65 -8.90 -15.35
CA ARG A 148 -3.04 -8.02 -16.46
C ARG A 148 -2.46 -6.62 -16.29
N PHE A 149 -2.55 -6.04 -15.10
CA PHE A 149 -1.96 -4.74 -14.82
C PHE A 149 -0.43 -4.79 -14.91
N PHE A 150 0.23 -5.80 -14.34
CA PHE A 150 1.69 -5.96 -14.46
C PHE A 150 2.14 -6.04 -15.93
N ARG A 151 1.42 -6.81 -16.76
CA ARG A 151 1.65 -6.89 -18.22
C ARG A 151 1.46 -5.53 -18.91
N PHE A 152 0.49 -4.71 -18.49
CA PHE A 152 0.29 -3.34 -18.99
C PHE A 152 1.44 -2.39 -18.56
N ALA A 153 1.75 -2.34 -17.27
CA ALA A 153 2.78 -1.48 -16.71
C ALA A 153 4.15 -1.72 -17.36
N VAL A 154 4.53 -2.99 -17.53
CA VAL A 154 5.73 -3.43 -18.25
C VAL A 154 5.73 -2.99 -19.72
N ARG A 155 4.58 -3.03 -20.41
CA ARG A 155 4.46 -2.67 -21.84
C ARG A 155 4.47 -1.17 -22.07
N SER A 156 4.09 -0.37 -21.08
CA SER A 156 4.15 1.10 -21.16
C SER A 156 5.58 1.63 -21.36
N ASN A 157 6.59 0.89 -20.91
CA ASN A 157 7.99 1.31 -20.79
C ASN A 157 8.21 2.60 -19.96
N LYS A 158 7.19 3.04 -19.20
CA LYS A 158 7.26 4.14 -18.25
C LYS A 158 7.50 3.60 -16.83
N PRO A 159 8.04 4.42 -15.90
CA PRO A 159 8.11 4.10 -14.48
C PRO A 159 6.78 3.62 -13.90
N TRP A 160 6.82 2.69 -12.96
CA TRP A 160 5.63 2.18 -12.28
C TRP A 160 5.89 1.74 -10.84
N PHE A 161 4.87 1.89 -10.00
CA PHE A 161 4.75 1.42 -8.62
C PHE A 161 3.42 0.67 -8.48
N MET A 162 3.48 -0.56 -7.97
CA MET A 162 2.34 -1.46 -7.82
C MET A 162 2.33 -2.04 -6.39
N LEU A 163 1.36 -1.63 -5.57
CA LEU A 163 1.20 -2.10 -4.20
C LEU A 163 0.44 -3.43 -4.22
N VAL A 164 1.14 -4.55 -4.01
CA VAL A 164 0.54 -5.89 -4.04
C VAL A 164 1.14 -6.81 -2.99
N PRO A 165 0.50 -7.95 -2.66
CA PRO A 165 1.03 -8.91 -1.70
C PRO A 165 2.43 -9.41 -2.08
N ALA A 166 3.35 -9.49 -1.12
CA ALA A 166 4.73 -9.94 -1.34
C ALA A 166 4.84 -11.36 -1.95
N TYR A 167 3.78 -12.19 -1.86
CA TYR A 167 3.74 -13.50 -2.54
C TYR A 167 3.74 -13.38 -4.07
N VAL A 168 3.36 -12.23 -4.65
CA VAL A 168 3.35 -11.99 -6.10
C VAL A 168 4.74 -12.19 -6.71
N ALA A 169 5.80 -11.91 -5.94
CA ALA A 169 7.18 -12.17 -6.34
C ALA A 169 7.48 -13.67 -6.62
N LYS A 170 6.59 -14.59 -6.22
CA LYS A 170 6.70 -16.05 -6.43
C LYS A 170 5.73 -16.57 -7.50
N LYS A 171 4.88 -15.72 -8.11
CA LYS A 171 3.92 -16.13 -9.14
C LYS A 171 4.61 -16.39 -10.48
N ALA A 172 4.07 -17.34 -11.25
CA ALA A 172 4.65 -17.80 -12.51
C ALA A 172 4.88 -16.65 -13.51
N PHE A 173 3.89 -15.79 -13.75
CA PHE A 173 4.00 -14.67 -14.70
C PHE A 173 5.12 -13.68 -14.35
N TYR A 174 5.33 -13.42 -13.06
CA TYR A 174 6.37 -12.50 -12.57
C TYR A 174 7.75 -13.14 -12.72
N GLN A 175 7.86 -14.43 -12.40
CA GLN A 175 9.09 -15.21 -12.59
C GLN A 175 9.43 -15.34 -14.08
N GLU A 176 8.48 -15.69 -14.94
CA GLU A 176 8.66 -15.79 -16.39
C GLU A 176 9.19 -14.47 -16.96
N TRP A 177 8.57 -13.34 -16.59
CA TRP A 177 9.02 -12.02 -17.03
C TRP A 177 10.47 -11.70 -16.59
N LEU A 178 10.85 -12.05 -15.35
CA LEU A 178 12.21 -11.89 -14.84
C LEU A 178 13.26 -12.72 -15.59
N HIS A 179 12.89 -13.91 -16.07
CA HIS A 179 13.80 -14.79 -16.81
C HIS A 179 13.91 -14.41 -18.30
N ASN A 180 12.80 -13.98 -18.91
CA ASN A 180 12.73 -13.73 -20.35
C ASN A 180 13.31 -12.37 -20.78
N ARG A 181 13.51 -11.41 -19.87
CA ARG A 181 14.10 -10.08 -20.20
C ARG A 181 15.55 -9.93 -19.73
N ARG A 182 16.48 -10.56 -20.47
CA ARG A 182 17.92 -10.27 -20.32
C ARG A 182 18.20 -8.78 -20.55
N GLY A 183 18.79 -8.10 -19.57
CA GLY A 183 19.17 -6.68 -19.67
C GLY A 183 18.09 -5.65 -19.32
N ALA A 184 16.87 -6.06 -18.97
CA ALA A 184 15.90 -5.14 -18.34
C ALA A 184 16.24 -4.94 -16.86
N VAL A 185 15.99 -3.75 -16.29
CA VAL A 185 16.12 -3.60 -14.82
C VAL A 185 15.09 -4.48 -14.12
N ARG A 186 15.56 -5.24 -13.13
CA ARG A 186 14.70 -5.96 -12.19
C ARG A 186 13.94 -4.97 -11.32
N PRO A 187 12.64 -5.17 -11.04
CA PRO A 187 11.90 -4.39 -10.08
C PRO A 187 12.58 -4.45 -8.71
N ALA A 188 12.63 -3.30 -8.05
CA ALA A 188 12.97 -3.18 -6.64
C ALA A 188 11.68 -3.13 -5.82
N PHE A 189 11.83 -3.10 -4.49
CA PHE A 189 10.70 -3.21 -3.58
C PHE A 189 10.75 -2.12 -2.51
N VAL A 190 9.59 -1.60 -2.10
CA VAL A 190 9.45 -0.80 -0.87
C VAL A 190 8.47 -1.49 0.07
N GLY A 191 8.88 -1.72 1.30
CA GLY A 191 8.03 -2.32 2.33
C GLY A 191 8.20 -1.61 3.67
N PRO A 192 7.15 -1.58 4.51
CA PRO A 192 7.27 -1.05 5.87
C PRO A 192 8.20 -1.94 6.72
N THR A 193 8.80 -1.36 7.76
CA THR A 193 9.72 -2.02 8.69
C THR A 193 9.12 -2.25 10.08
N GLN A 194 8.04 -1.53 10.44
CA GLN A 194 7.40 -1.61 11.76
C GLN A 194 6.07 -2.37 11.74
N LEU A 195 5.09 -1.91 10.93
CA LEU A 195 3.75 -2.49 10.84
C LEU A 195 3.36 -2.77 9.38
N PRO A 196 2.52 -3.80 9.10
CA PRO A 196 1.95 -3.98 7.77
C PRO A 196 0.96 -2.86 7.45
N TYR A 197 0.87 -2.48 6.17
CA TYR A 197 -0.14 -1.54 5.70
C TYR A 197 -1.56 -2.01 6.04
N VAL A 198 -2.35 -1.09 6.61
CA VAL A 198 -3.78 -1.28 6.88
C VAL A 198 -4.56 -0.51 5.83
N PHE A 199 -5.41 -1.20 5.08
CA PHE A 199 -6.24 -0.62 4.04
C PHE A 199 -7.58 -0.17 4.62
N THR A 200 -8.33 0.66 3.90
CA THR A 200 -9.70 1.04 4.29
C THR A 200 -10.68 0.58 3.23
N ALA A 201 -11.70 -0.20 3.60
CA ALA A 201 -12.77 -0.54 2.66
C ALA A 201 -13.93 0.47 2.75
N PRO A 202 -14.73 0.66 1.68
CA PRO A 202 -15.96 1.44 1.73
C PRO A 202 -16.95 0.86 2.74
N ASP A 203 -17.64 1.73 3.47
CA ASP A 203 -18.60 1.33 4.51
C ASP A 203 -20.00 1.10 3.95
N ARG A 204 -20.08 0.18 2.98
CA ARG A 204 -21.30 -0.17 2.24
C ARG A 204 -21.83 -1.55 2.63
N ASP A 205 -23.14 -1.73 2.60
CA ASP A 205 -23.77 -3.00 3.02
C ASP A 205 -23.33 -4.20 2.18
N ASP A 206 -23.12 -4.02 0.87
CA ASP A 206 -22.61 -5.07 -0.01
C ASP A 206 -21.17 -5.49 0.35
N VAL A 207 -20.31 -4.52 0.66
CA VAL A 207 -18.93 -4.74 1.13
C VAL A 207 -18.90 -5.40 2.51
N ARG A 208 -19.77 -4.96 3.44
CA ARG A 208 -19.92 -5.57 4.78
C ARG A 208 -20.42 -7.02 4.69
N LEU A 209 -21.45 -7.28 3.87
CA LEU A 209 -22.01 -8.62 3.68
C LEU A 209 -21.01 -9.58 3.03
N ALA A 210 -20.28 -9.15 2.01
CA ALA A 210 -19.21 -9.95 1.40
C ALA A 210 -18.14 -10.34 2.43
N ARG A 211 -17.75 -9.40 3.30
CA ARG A 211 -16.68 -9.61 4.29
C ARG A 211 -17.13 -10.22 5.61
N ALA A 212 -18.44 -10.31 5.89
CA ALA A 212 -18.96 -10.98 7.08
C ALA A 212 -18.54 -12.47 7.16
N GLY A 213 -18.38 -13.13 6.00
CA GLY A 213 -17.83 -14.48 5.92
C GLY A 213 -16.36 -14.56 6.35
N ASP A 214 -15.52 -13.60 5.95
CA ASP A 214 -14.12 -13.52 6.37
C ASP A 214 -13.98 -13.30 7.88
N VAL A 215 -14.84 -12.46 8.46
CA VAL A 215 -14.87 -12.19 9.91
C VAL A 215 -15.24 -13.45 10.69
N ALA A 216 -16.25 -14.20 10.24
CA ALA A 216 -16.62 -15.47 10.85
C ALA A 216 -15.51 -16.52 10.75
N ALA A 217 -14.74 -16.51 9.66
CA ALA A 217 -13.59 -17.40 9.46
C ALA A 217 -12.34 -16.98 10.26
N ASN A 218 -12.18 -15.69 10.58
CA ASN A 218 -11.03 -15.16 11.32
C ASN A 218 -11.39 -13.94 12.21
N PRO A 219 -11.91 -14.18 13.43
CA PRO A 219 -12.37 -13.12 14.33
C PRO A 219 -11.26 -12.21 14.90
N GLU A 220 -9.98 -12.49 14.62
CA GLU A 220 -8.89 -11.55 14.94
C GLU A 220 -8.85 -10.33 13.99
N LEU A 221 -9.49 -10.41 12.81
CA LEU A 221 -9.50 -9.30 11.84
C LEU A 221 -10.34 -8.10 12.27
N THR A 222 -11.27 -8.26 13.21
CA THR A 222 -12.23 -7.21 13.63
C THR A 222 -11.93 -6.58 14.98
N ARG A 223 -10.80 -6.92 15.62
CA ARG A 223 -10.30 -6.14 16.76
C ARG A 223 -9.76 -4.80 16.28
N VAL A 224 -10.68 -3.85 16.11
CA VAL A 224 -10.37 -2.42 16.22
C VAL A 224 -9.62 -2.24 17.55
N PRO A 225 -8.45 -1.59 17.58
CA PRO A 225 -7.84 -1.21 18.84
C PRO A 225 -8.81 -0.31 19.58
N SER A 226 -9.32 -0.74 20.72
CA SER A 226 -10.08 0.13 21.61
C SER A 226 -9.24 1.36 21.88
N ALA A 227 -9.74 2.55 21.52
CA ALA A 227 -9.11 3.77 21.97
C ALA A 227 -9.23 3.77 23.51
N ASP A 228 -8.10 3.62 24.19
CA ASP A 228 -8.05 3.68 25.66
C ASP A 228 -8.41 5.10 26.10
N THR A 229 -9.70 5.32 26.34
CA THR A 229 -10.24 6.62 26.78
C THR A 229 -9.99 6.81 28.28
N SER A 230 -8.73 6.71 28.70
CA SER A 230 -8.29 7.03 30.07
C SER A 230 -8.23 8.55 30.26
N GLY A 231 -9.40 9.15 30.43
CA GLY A 231 -9.59 10.61 30.54
C GLY A 231 -10.63 10.99 31.58
N SER A 232 -10.46 10.54 32.83
CA SER A 232 -11.33 10.93 33.95
C SER A 232 -11.04 12.38 34.38
N GLY A 233 -11.69 13.35 33.71
CA GLY A 233 -11.67 14.77 34.06
C GLY A 233 -13.05 15.24 34.51
N SER A 234 -13.22 15.45 35.82
CA SER A 234 -14.47 15.94 36.42
C SER A 234 -14.46 17.46 36.62
N GLY A 235 -15.53 18.16 36.20
CA GLY A 235 -15.89 19.47 36.73
C GLY A 235 -16.41 20.48 35.71
N GLY A 236 -17.51 21.18 36.06
CA GLY A 236 -17.98 22.39 35.37
C GLY A 236 -19.44 22.34 34.90
N GLU A 237 -20.34 22.91 35.69
CA GLU A 237 -21.75 23.13 35.29
C GLU A 237 -21.98 24.50 34.62
N ALA A 238 -23.12 24.58 33.92
CA ALA A 238 -23.92 25.77 33.60
C ALA A 238 -23.40 26.78 32.54
N GLY A 239 -24.27 27.03 31.55
CA GLY A 239 -24.09 28.05 30.51
C GLY A 239 -24.99 27.81 29.30
N ALA A 240 -26.28 28.13 29.42
CA ALA A 240 -27.23 28.04 28.30
C ALA A 240 -27.52 29.43 27.72
N GLU A 241 -27.26 29.66 26.43
CA GLU A 241 -28.18 30.31 25.48
C GLU A 241 -27.62 30.45 24.05
N ALA A 242 -28.55 30.61 23.10
CA ALA A 242 -28.44 31.31 21.81
C ALA A 242 -27.90 30.60 20.52
N VAL A 243 -28.88 30.27 19.65
CA VAL A 243 -28.96 30.61 18.20
C VAL A 243 -28.01 29.93 17.19
N GLU A 244 -28.51 28.83 16.62
CA GLU A 244 -28.86 28.71 15.19
C GLU A 244 -28.04 29.52 14.14
N VAL A 245 -26.87 29.01 13.71
CA VAL A 245 -26.51 28.85 12.27
C VAL A 245 -25.52 27.67 12.13
N ALA A 246 -26.03 26.44 12.00
CA ALA A 246 -25.18 25.25 11.78
C ALA A 246 -25.78 24.23 10.79
N ALA A 247 -26.67 24.67 9.90
CA ALA A 247 -27.24 23.84 8.85
C ALA A 247 -26.49 24.04 7.51
N ARG A 248 -25.24 23.53 7.42
CA ARG A 248 -24.48 23.17 6.19
C ARG A 248 -22.98 23.00 6.46
N ALA A 249 -22.59 21.81 6.93
CA ALA A 249 -21.32 21.16 6.60
C ALA A 249 -21.24 19.79 7.31
N ASP A 250 -22.33 19.00 7.26
CA ASP A 250 -22.23 17.58 7.61
C ASP A 250 -21.52 16.87 6.45
N VAL A 251 -20.20 17.04 6.40
CA VAL A 251 -19.32 16.31 5.50
C VAL A 251 -19.41 14.87 5.96
N THR A 252 -20.26 14.10 5.27
CA THR A 252 -20.53 12.69 5.56
C THR A 252 -19.21 11.94 5.53
N ARG A 253 -18.59 11.80 6.69
CA ARG A 253 -17.26 11.21 6.87
C ARG A 253 -17.41 9.72 6.62
N ALA A 254 -17.38 9.30 5.35
CA ALA A 254 -17.62 7.92 4.94
C ALA A 254 -16.74 6.99 5.79
N VAL A 255 -17.40 6.26 6.71
CA VAL A 255 -16.81 5.62 7.90
C VAL A 255 -16.18 4.27 7.49
N GLY A 256 -15.32 4.31 6.48
CA GLY A 256 -14.65 3.13 5.96
C GLY A 256 -13.94 2.36 7.07
N PHE A 257 -14.11 1.04 7.09
CA PHE A 257 -13.54 0.18 8.12
C PHE A 257 -12.15 -0.32 7.72
N GLU A 258 -11.33 -0.63 8.73
CA GLU A 258 -9.98 -1.15 8.51
C GLU A 258 -10.01 -2.58 7.94
N VAL A 259 -9.35 -2.76 6.80
CA VAL A 259 -9.04 -4.06 6.22
C VAL A 259 -7.54 -4.29 6.36
N ARG A 260 -7.17 -5.15 7.31
CA ARG A 260 -5.83 -5.74 7.34
C ARG A 260 -5.70 -6.71 6.17
N ALA A 261 -4.54 -6.78 5.55
CA ALA A 261 -4.23 -7.68 4.42
C ALA A 261 -4.13 -9.17 4.82
N GLY A 262 -5.05 -9.66 5.67
CA GLY A 262 -5.18 -11.04 6.11
C GLY A 262 -3.86 -11.65 6.59
N SER A 263 -3.37 -12.64 5.84
CA SER A 263 -2.16 -13.41 6.16
C SER A 263 -0.92 -13.01 5.34
N PHE A 264 -0.97 -11.89 4.61
CA PHE A 264 0.07 -11.44 3.69
C PHE A 264 0.37 -9.94 3.85
N GLN A 265 1.63 -9.57 3.65
CA GLN A 265 2.08 -8.19 3.66
C GLN A 265 2.01 -7.63 2.24
N CYS A 266 1.34 -6.49 2.05
CA CYS A 266 1.43 -5.74 0.80
C CYS A 266 2.71 -4.90 0.79
N VAL A 267 3.38 -4.86 -0.36
CA VAL A 267 4.64 -4.14 -0.59
C VAL A 267 4.59 -3.50 -1.97
N TRP A 268 5.25 -2.37 -2.15
CA TRP A 268 5.39 -1.76 -3.46
C TRP A 268 6.42 -2.54 -4.27
N PHE A 269 5.99 -3.14 -5.37
CA PHE A 269 6.86 -3.53 -6.46
C PHE A 269 7.06 -2.28 -7.32
N PHE A 270 8.27 -1.94 -7.71
CA PHE A 270 8.49 -0.79 -8.59
C PHE A 270 9.63 -0.97 -9.58
N SER A 271 9.50 -0.36 -10.74
CA SER A 271 10.58 -0.21 -11.72
C SER A 271 10.58 1.20 -12.26
N LEU A 272 11.76 1.82 -12.33
CA LEU A 272 11.93 3.17 -12.90
C LEU A 272 12.60 3.13 -14.28
N GLY A 273 12.73 1.92 -14.86
CA GLY A 273 13.41 1.67 -16.13
C GLY A 273 14.92 1.91 -16.10
N ASN A 274 15.59 1.51 -17.20
CA ASN A 274 17.05 1.51 -17.34
C ASN A 274 17.68 2.89 -17.06
N LYS A 275 17.00 3.98 -17.44
CA LYS A 275 17.51 5.36 -17.34
C LYS A 275 17.44 5.95 -15.92
N HIS A 276 16.51 5.51 -15.06
CA HIS A 276 16.27 6.17 -13.77
C HIS A 276 16.54 5.28 -12.57
N GLN A 277 16.37 3.95 -12.67
CA GLN A 277 16.35 3.12 -11.47
C GLN A 277 17.68 3.09 -10.71
N LYS A 278 18.82 2.82 -11.38
CA LYS A 278 20.12 2.78 -10.67
C LYS A 278 20.45 4.13 -9.98
N PRO A 279 20.40 5.31 -10.66
CA PRO A 279 20.70 6.58 -9.99
C PRO A 279 19.72 7.01 -8.89
N VAL A 280 18.49 6.47 -8.87
CA VAL A 280 17.52 6.68 -7.78
C VAL A 280 17.84 5.77 -6.60
N LEU A 281 18.13 4.49 -6.84
CA LEU A 281 18.52 3.54 -5.80
C LEU A 281 19.87 3.91 -5.16
N ASP A 282 20.89 4.27 -5.96
CA ASP A 282 22.18 4.75 -5.46
C ASP A 282 22.01 5.96 -4.52
N TRP A 283 21.12 6.89 -4.89
CA TRP A 283 20.79 8.04 -4.06
C TRP A 283 20.06 7.63 -2.77
N TRP A 284 19.06 6.74 -2.85
CA TRP A 284 18.36 6.25 -1.66
C TRP A 284 19.32 5.56 -0.69
N HIS A 285 20.19 4.66 -1.19
CA HIS A 285 21.18 3.98 -0.35
C HIS A 285 22.19 4.94 0.27
N LYS A 286 22.58 6.02 -0.42
CA LYS A 286 23.49 7.03 0.12
C LYS A 286 22.82 7.94 1.16
N THR A 287 21.59 8.38 0.92
CA THR A 287 20.95 9.48 1.66
C THR A 287 19.88 9.04 2.66
N LEU A 288 19.14 7.96 2.38
CA LEU A 288 17.93 7.54 3.12
C LEU A 288 18.00 6.11 3.67
N ASN A 289 19.11 5.39 3.48
CA ASN A 289 19.31 4.11 4.16
C ASN A 289 19.32 4.34 5.69
N PRO A 290 18.53 3.60 6.49
CA PRO A 290 18.47 3.78 7.95
C PRO A 290 19.85 3.80 8.65
N ASN A 291 20.81 3.00 8.16
CA ASN A 291 22.18 2.95 8.68
C ASN A 291 22.94 4.28 8.51
N ASN A 292 22.56 5.09 7.52
CA ASN A 292 23.12 6.42 7.26
C ASN A 292 22.21 7.54 7.84
N ALA A 293 20.89 7.33 7.90
CA ALA A 293 19.94 8.32 8.40
C ALA A 293 20.20 8.67 9.88
N LEU A 294 20.59 7.66 10.69
CA LEU A 294 20.98 7.86 12.08
C LEU A 294 22.22 8.77 12.24
N SER A 295 23.15 8.78 11.28
CA SER A 295 24.34 9.66 11.35
C SER A 295 24.06 11.12 10.98
N VAL A 296 22.86 11.44 10.49
CA VAL A 296 22.42 12.81 10.15
C VAL A 296 21.25 13.30 11.00
N GLY A 297 20.93 12.62 12.11
CA GLY A 297 19.91 13.06 13.07
C GLY A 297 18.47 13.00 12.54
N LEU A 298 18.22 12.27 11.45
CA LEU A 298 16.87 12.05 10.94
C LEU A 298 16.12 11.04 11.81
N GLN A 299 14.80 11.20 11.89
CA GLN A 299 13.93 10.23 12.56
C GLN A 299 14.07 8.83 11.93
N PRO A 300 13.92 7.74 12.70
CA PRO A 300 13.97 6.38 12.18
C PRO A 300 12.94 6.19 11.06
N ILE A 301 13.40 5.70 9.91
CA ILE A 301 12.54 5.47 8.74
C ILE A 301 11.79 4.14 8.93
N ASP A 302 10.47 4.22 8.86
CA ASP A 302 9.48 3.15 9.03
C ASP A 302 9.26 2.27 7.78
N TYR A 303 10.13 2.43 6.78
CA TYR A 303 10.18 1.63 5.55
C TYR A 303 11.61 1.35 5.08
N THR A 304 11.75 0.40 4.17
CA THR A 304 13.03 0.06 3.54
C THR A 304 12.86 -0.20 2.04
N VAL A 305 13.95 0.00 1.28
CA VAL A 305 14.03 -0.32 -0.14
C VAL A 305 14.97 -1.52 -0.33
N ALA A 306 14.45 -2.55 -1.00
CA ALA A 306 15.15 -3.83 -1.22
C ALA A 306 15.30 -4.15 -2.71
N ALA A 307 16.33 -4.95 -3.04
CA ALA A 307 16.51 -5.51 -4.37
C ALA A 307 15.65 -6.76 -4.59
N TYR A 308 15.30 -7.48 -3.50
CA TYR A 308 14.48 -8.68 -3.53
C TYR A 308 13.40 -8.68 -2.43
N ALA A 309 12.20 -9.16 -2.75
CA ALA A 309 11.07 -9.25 -1.81
C ALA A 309 11.36 -10.01 -0.50
N HIS A 310 12.36 -10.91 -0.49
CA HIS A 310 12.73 -11.69 0.69
C HIS A 310 13.70 -10.97 1.63
N GLU A 311 14.26 -9.82 1.22
CA GLU A 311 15.07 -8.93 2.07
C GLU A 311 14.18 -7.98 2.90
N LEU A 312 12.90 -7.84 2.53
CA LEU A 312 11.92 -7.03 3.27
C LEU A 312 11.56 -7.71 4.61
N PRO A 313 11.45 -6.95 5.71
CA PRO A 313 10.90 -7.44 6.97
C PRO A 313 9.56 -8.13 6.75
N GLN A 314 9.41 -9.36 7.24
CA GLN A 314 8.19 -10.16 7.06
C GLN A 314 7.14 -9.80 8.11
N LEU A 315 6.46 -8.69 7.90
CA LEU A 315 5.44 -8.15 8.80
C LEU A 315 4.08 -8.76 8.45
N THR A 316 3.82 -9.99 8.90
CA THR A 316 2.49 -10.58 8.78
C THR A 316 1.58 -10.09 9.91
N ALA A 317 0.43 -9.49 9.57
CA ALA A 317 -0.55 -8.99 10.54
C ALA A 317 -1.08 -10.06 11.52
N VAL A 318 -1.07 -11.33 11.09
CA VAL A 318 -1.33 -12.51 11.92
C VAL A 318 -0.01 -13.24 12.13
N GLN A 319 0.40 -13.47 13.38
CA GLN A 319 1.53 -14.36 13.67
C GLN A 319 1.17 -15.78 13.22
N LYS A 320 1.80 -16.25 12.13
CA LYS A 320 1.55 -17.60 11.63
C LYS A 320 2.11 -18.61 12.63
N ALA A 321 1.19 -19.34 13.27
CA ALA A 321 1.54 -20.41 14.19
C ALA A 321 2.69 -21.28 13.64
N THR A 322 3.72 -21.48 14.46
CA THR A 322 4.94 -22.18 14.06
C THR A 322 4.61 -23.60 13.57
N PRO A 323 5.48 -24.26 12.77
CA PRO A 323 5.26 -25.66 12.42
C PRO A 323 5.10 -26.57 13.65
N ALA A 324 5.73 -26.22 14.78
CA ALA A 324 5.57 -26.89 16.06
C ALA A 324 4.18 -26.64 16.67
N GLU A 325 3.72 -25.39 16.77
CA GLU A 325 2.36 -25.06 17.25
C GLU A 325 1.27 -25.67 16.36
N ARG A 326 1.43 -25.68 15.04
CA ARG A 326 0.48 -26.35 14.13
C ARG A 326 0.44 -27.86 14.35
N ARG A 327 1.60 -28.50 14.59
CA ARG A 327 1.66 -29.92 14.98
C ARG A 327 1.01 -30.17 16.34
N LEU A 328 1.22 -29.28 17.32
CA LEU A 328 0.62 -29.38 18.65
C LEU A 328 -0.90 -29.19 18.59
N LYS A 329 -1.39 -28.15 17.91
CA LYS A 329 -2.82 -27.89 17.70
C LYS A 329 -3.50 -29.06 16.99
N LYS A 330 -2.84 -29.69 15.99
CA LYS A 330 -3.32 -30.92 15.34
C LYS A 330 -3.33 -32.15 16.27
N LYS A 331 -2.36 -32.29 17.17
CA LYS A 331 -2.37 -33.36 18.20
C LYS A 331 -3.51 -33.15 19.20
N LEU A 332 -3.70 -31.93 19.68
CA LEU A 332 -4.77 -31.58 20.62
C LEU A 332 -6.15 -31.80 19.99
N SER A 333 -6.39 -31.33 18.77
CA SER A 333 -7.66 -31.56 18.07
C SER A 333 -7.93 -33.05 17.80
N GLY A 334 -6.89 -33.83 17.49
CA GLY A 334 -7.00 -35.28 17.34
C GLY A 334 -7.37 -36.01 18.64
N GLN A 335 -6.79 -35.59 19.78
CA GLN A 335 -7.12 -36.13 21.09
C GLN A 335 -8.54 -35.73 21.55
N GLN A 336 -8.98 -34.51 21.25
CA GLN A 336 -10.34 -34.06 21.55
C GLN A 336 -11.38 -34.88 20.78
N GLY A 337 -11.15 -35.11 19.48
CA GLY A 337 -12.02 -35.96 18.66
C GLY A 337 -12.09 -37.41 19.14
N ALA A 338 -10.95 -37.99 19.55
CA ALA A 338 -10.90 -39.34 20.11
C ALA A 338 -11.69 -39.47 21.42
N LYS A 339 -11.58 -38.48 22.33
CA LYS A 339 -12.36 -38.45 23.58
C LYS A 339 -13.85 -38.29 23.34
N ASN A 340 -14.25 -37.45 22.39
CA ASN A 340 -15.66 -37.24 22.05
C ASN A 340 -16.29 -38.51 21.47
N ASN A 341 -15.59 -39.25 20.59
CA ASN A 341 -16.11 -40.51 20.06
C ASN A 341 -16.23 -41.60 21.14
N ALA A 342 -15.23 -41.73 22.02
CA ALA A 342 -15.27 -42.71 23.11
C ALA A 342 -16.49 -42.50 24.05
N GLY A 343 -16.87 -41.25 24.31
CA GLY A 343 -18.06 -40.94 25.13
C GLY A 343 -19.40 -41.24 24.44
N VAL A 344 -19.45 -41.33 23.10
CA VAL A 344 -20.68 -41.69 22.37
C VAL A 344 -20.91 -43.21 22.41
N ASP A 345 -19.87 -44.02 22.26
CA ASP A 345 -19.96 -45.48 22.39
C ASP A 345 -20.37 -45.90 23.82
N GLU A 346 -19.85 -45.21 24.85
CA GLU A 346 -20.23 -45.45 26.25
C GLU A 346 -21.70 -45.07 26.53
N ALA A 347 -22.18 -43.94 25.99
CA ALA A 347 -23.58 -43.54 26.10
C ALA A 347 -24.54 -44.49 25.35
N ALA A 348 -24.13 -45.02 24.19
CA ALA A 348 -24.90 -46.00 23.44
C ALA A 348 -25.05 -47.33 24.22
N HIS A 349 -23.99 -47.78 24.90
CA HIS A 349 -24.05 -48.97 25.76
C HIS A 349 -24.96 -48.78 26.99
N VAL A 350 -25.00 -47.58 27.60
CA VAL A 350 -25.89 -47.29 28.74
C VAL A 350 -27.36 -47.22 28.30
N LEU A 351 -27.67 -46.67 27.12
CA LEU A 351 -29.04 -46.64 26.60
C LEU A 351 -29.55 -48.03 26.21
N ALA A 352 -28.70 -48.91 25.69
CA ALA A 352 -29.05 -50.31 25.41
C ALA A 352 -29.34 -51.14 26.68
N ALA A 353 -28.83 -50.72 27.85
CA ALA A 353 -29.07 -51.39 29.13
C ALA A 353 -30.41 -50.97 29.80
N LEU A 354 -31.06 -49.91 29.33
CA LEU A 354 -32.31 -49.39 29.90
C LEU A 354 -33.57 -49.80 29.11
N SER A 355 -33.42 -50.47 27.96
CA SER A 355 -34.54 -51.03 27.20
C SER A 355 -34.88 -52.46 27.64
N ILE A 356 -35.35 -52.63 28.87
CA ILE A 356 -36.01 -53.87 29.32
C ILE A 356 -37.53 -53.69 29.22
N SER A 357 -38.18 -54.67 28.57
CA SER A 357 -39.58 -54.62 28.15
C SER A 357 -40.58 -54.68 29.30
N PRO A 358 -41.77 -54.05 29.18
CA PRO A 358 -42.90 -54.32 30.08
C PRO A 358 -43.63 -55.62 29.71
N ALA A 359 -43.85 -56.47 30.71
CA ALA A 359 -44.75 -57.63 30.79
C ALA A 359 -44.55 -58.27 32.19
N ASP A 360 -45.54 -58.77 32.93
CA ASP A 360 -47.01 -58.70 32.85
C ASP A 360 -47.58 -58.66 34.29
#